data_AF-A0A848UP78-F1
#
_entry.id   AF-A0A848UP78-F1
#
_cell.length_a   1.000
_cell.length_b   1.000
_cell.length_c   1.000
_cell.angle_alpha   90.00
_cell.angle_beta   90.00
_cell.angle_gamma   90.00
#
_symmetry.space_group_name_H-M   'P 1'
#
loop_
_entity.id
_entity.type
_entity.pdbx_description
1 polymer ?
#
loop_
_entity_poly.entity_id
_entity_poly.type
_entity_poly.pdbx_seq_one_letter_code
_entity_poly.pdbx_strand_id
1 'polypeptide(L)'
;MARRIDLNKNVFNKEDFLKTVDTSFKQLVPPTPEEVPVFTVDDFFVEYERLFFEIPKEGETNSHQYLAQRSGEYANFDLVNEEIQALLDEIAQLRQDNLDLQQQVFDLQLDSAQPSTPGGSARSNILGR
;
A
#
# COMPACT_ATOMS: atom_id res chain seq x y z
N MET A 1 12.68 -23.58 98.52
CA MET A 1 11.59 -24.53 98.22
C MET A 1 11.22 -24.36 96.75
N ALA A 2 11.37 -25.38 95.92
CA ALA A 2 11.09 -25.31 94.48
C ALA A 2 9.64 -25.74 94.20
N ARG A 3 8.87 -24.90 93.50
CA ARG A 3 7.50 -25.23 93.07
C ARG A 3 7.57 -26.00 91.74
N ARG A 4 6.97 -27.18 91.70
CA ARG A 4 6.76 -27.92 90.46
C ARG A 4 5.50 -27.37 89.77
N ILE A 5 5.62 -27.13 88.47
CA ILE A 5 4.50 -26.74 87.60
C ILE A 5 4.20 -27.97 86.75
N ASP A 6 2.97 -28.46 86.82
CA ASP A 6 2.51 -29.58 86.00
C ASP A 6 1.94 -29.04 84.69
N LEU A 7 2.65 -29.28 83.58
CA LEU A 7 2.18 -28.92 82.24
C LEU A 7 1.35 -30.07 81.68
N ASN A 8 0.04 -29.84 81.55
CA ASN A 8 -0.85 -30.71 80.79
C ASN A 8 -0.88 -30.26 79.33
N LYS A 9 -0.34 -31.08 78.43
CA LYS A 9 -0.35 -30.83 76.99
C LYS A 9 -1.57 -31.50 76.37
N ASN A 10 -2.51 -30.69 75.89
CA ASN A 10 -3.58 -31.19 75.04
C ASN A 10 -3.01 -31.45 73.64
N VAL A 11 -3.10 -32.70 73.17
CA VAL A 11 -2.64 -33.09 71.83
C VAL A 11 -3.87 -33.47 71.00
N PHE A 12 -4.05 -32.80 69.87
CA PHE A 12 -5.11 -33.12 68.92
C PHE A 12 -4.59 -34.09 67.86
N ASN A 13 -5.42 -35.07 67.48
CA ASN A 13 -5.10 -35.98 66.39
C ASN A 13 -5.15 -35.23 65.05
N LYS A 14 -4.01 -35.15 64.37
CA LYS A 14 -3.90 -34.50 63.06
C LYS A 14 -4.74 -35.20 62.00
N GLU A 15 -4.86 -36.52 62.07
CA GLU A 15 -5.63 -37.31 61.10
C GLU A 15 -7.12 -36.99 61.20
N ASP A 16 -7.65 -36.81 62.42
CA ASP A 16 -9.06 -36.48 62.63
C ASP A 16 -9.38 -35.03 62.27
N PHE A 17 -8.42 -34.12 62.43
CA PHE A 17 -8.56 -32.73 62.00
C PHE A 17 -8.70 -32.62 60.47
N LEU A 18 -7.86 -33.35 59.72
CA LEU A 18 -7.89 -33.37 58.26
C LEU A 18 -9.16 -34.04 57.68
N LYS A 19 -9.89 -34.84 58.47
CA LYS A 19 -11.21 -35.37 58.06
C LYS A 19 -12.30 -34.31 58.07
N THR A 20 -12.15 -33.26 58.87
CA THR A 20 -13.18 -32.22 59.06
C THR A 20 -12.82 -30.92 58.35
N VAL A 21 -11.53 -30.61 58.24
CA VAL A 21 -11.02 -29.37 57.66
C VAL A 21 -10.15 -29.69 56.45
N ASP A 22 -10.63 -29.33 55.27
CA ASP A 22 -9.83 -29.35 54.04
C ASP A 22 -8.80 -28.22 54.09
N THR A 23 -7.55 -28.55 54.38
CA THR A 23 -6.44 -27.60 54.37
C THR A 23 -5.76 -27.49 53.00
N SER A 24 -6.34 -28.08 51.95
CA SER A 24 -5.80 -27.95 50.59
C SER A 24 -5.99 -26.52 50.07
N PHE A 25 -4.91 -25.98 49.52
CA PHE A 25 -4.88 -24.61 49.04
C PHE A 25 -5.33 -24.58 47.57
N LYS A 26 -6.48 -23.94 47.28
CA LYS A 26 -7.10 -23.88 45.94
C LYS A 26 -7.01 -22.49 45.27
N GLN A 27 -6.30 -21.54 45.88
CA GLN A 27 -6.32 -20.13 45.45
C GLN A 27 -5.26 -19.76 44.40
N LEU A 28 -4.31 -20.65 44.10
CA LEU A 28 -3.31 -20.48 43.02
C LEU A 28 -3.61 -21.42 41.85
N VAL A 29 -4.89 -21.63 41.52
CA VAL A 29 -5.22 -22.15 40.19
C VAL A 29 -4.95 -21.00 39.23
N PRO A 30 -3.90 -21.06 38.37
CA PRO A 30 -3.76 -20.04 37.33
C PRO A 30 -5.09 -20.02 36.56
N PRO A 31 -5.63 -18.83 36.24
CA PRO A 31 -6.84 -18.75 35.43
C PRO A 31 -6.60 -19.64 34.20
N THR A 32 -7.59 -20.47 33.86
CA THR A 32 -7.59 -21.15 32.56
C THR A 32 -7.24 -20.08 31.54
N PRO A 33 -6.18 -20.26 30.72
CA PRO A 33 -5.85 -19.27 29.71
C PRO A 33 -7.13 -18.99 28.95
N GLU A 34 -7.64 -17.77 29.02
CA GLU A 34 -8.73 -17.38 28.13
C GLU A 34 -8.15 -17.59 26.74
N GLU A 35 -8.74 -18.52 25.98
CA GLU A 35 -8.42 -18.69 24.57
C GLU A 35 -8.84 -17.39 23.91
N VAL A 36 -7.91 -16.44 23.82
CA VAL A 36 -8.12 -15.21 23.05
C VAL A 36 -8.37 -15.68 21.62
N PRO A 37 -9.56 -15.44 21.06
CA PRO A 37 -9.83 -15.86 19.70
C PRO A 37 -8.77 -15.23 18.81
N VAL A 38 -8.05 -16.08 18.08
CA VAL A 38 -7.01 -15.64 17.16
C VAL A 38 -7.72 -14.92 16.03
N PHE A 39 -7.46 -13.62 15.88
CA PHE A 39 -7.98 -12.86 14.75
C PHE A 39 -7.43 -13.43 13.45
N THR A 40 -8.32 -13.87 12.58
CA THR A 40 -7.98 -14.52 11.31
C THR A 40 -8.04 -13.55 10.14
N VAL A 41 -7.53 -13.98 8.97
CA VAL A 41 -7.66 -13.21 7.72
C VAL A 41 -9.13 -13.08 7.31
N ASP A 42 -9.94 -14.11 7.56
CA ASP A 42 -11.38 -14.05 7.27
C ASP A 42 -12.07 -13.00 8.14
N ASP A 43 -11.71 -12.92 9.43
CA ASP A 43 -12.21 -11.88 10.34
C ASP A 43 -11.84 -10.47 9.84
N PHE A 44 -10.64 -10.29 9.27
CA PHE A 44 -10.25 -9.01 8.67
C PHE A 44 -11.19 -8.59 7.53
N PHE A 45 -11.50 -9.49 6.59
CA PHE A 45 -12.36 -9.12 5.46
C PHE A 45 -13.82 -8.91 5.88
N VAL A 46 -14.30 -9.64 6.89
CA VAL A 46 -15.62 -9.40 7.50
C VAL A 46 -15.71 -8.00 8.11
N GLU A 47 -14.71 -7.58 8.88
CA GLU A 47 -14.67 -6.23 9.45
C GLU A 47 -14.46 -5.15 8.39
N TYR A 48 -13.65 -5.43 7.36
CA TYR A 48 -13.47 -4.52 6.22
C TYR A 48 -14.79 -4.25 5.50
N GLU A 49 -15.59 -5.28 5.20
CA GLU A 49 -16.91 -5.11 4.57
C GLU A 49 -17.85 -4.30 5.47
N ARG A 50 -17.83 -4.56 6.78
CA ARG A 50 -18.66 -3.81 7.74
C ARG A 50 -18.32 -2.32 7.75
N LEU A 51 -17.03 -1.99 7.68
CA LEU A 51 -16.54 -0.62 7.72
C LEU A 51 -16.40 0.00 6.33
N PHE A 52 -16.77 -0.71 5.25
CA PHE A 52 -16.43 -0.33 3.88
C PHE A 52 -16.84 1.11 3.52
N PHE A 53 -18.05 1.53 3.92
CA PHE A 53 -18.55 2.87 3.65
C PHE A 53 -18.10 3.92 4.67
N GLU A 54 -17.54 3.50 5.81
CA GLU A 54 -16.97 4.38 6.83
C GLU A 54 -15.52 4.74 6.53
N ILE A 55 -14.79 3.84 5.88
CA ILE A 55 -13.42 4.08 5.43
C ILE A 55 -13.42 5.21 4.39
N PRO A 56 -12.65 6.30 4.61
CA PRO A 56 -12.47 7.37 3.63
C PRO A 56 -11.97 6.82 2.29
N LYS A 57 -12.48 7.38 1.19
CA LYS A 57 -12.04 7.01 -0.16
C LYS A 57 -10.54 7.28 -0.38
N GLU A 58 -10.09 8.43 0.09
CA GLU A 58 -8.73 8.96 -0.10
C GLU A 58 -8.11 9.32 1.25
N GLY A 59 -6.78 9.33 1.31
CA GLY A 59 -6.01 9.69 2.50
C GLY A 59 -4.71 8.92 2.61
N GLU A 60 -3.72 9.49 3.30
CA GLU A 60 -2.38 8.89 3.46
C GLU A 60 -2.39 7.60 4.31
N THR A 61 -3.39 7.44 5.18
CA THR A 61 -3.57 6.25 6.03
C THR A 61 -5.06 5.98 6.25
N ASN A 62 -5.41 4.75 6.65
CA ASN A 62 -6.78 4.34 6.99
C ASN A 62 -7.83 4.67 5.92
N SER A 63 -7.45 4.60 4.64
CA SER A 63 -8.30 4.92 3.49
C SER A 63 -8.32 3.77 2.49
N HIS A 64 -9.31 3.77 1.58
CA HIS A 64 -9.34 2.82 0.45
C HIS A 64 -8.11 2.97 -0.44
N GLN A 65 -7.69 4.22 -0.72
CA GLN A 65 -6.46 4.51 -1.45
C GLN A 65 -5.23 3.85 -0.79
N TYR A 66 -5.07 3.98 0.53
CA TYR A 66 -3.94 3.39 1.24
C TYR A 66 -3.94 1.86 1.16
N LEU A 67 -5.09 1.22 1.39
CA LEU A 67 -5.22 -0.24 1.30
C LEU A 67 -4.92 -0.76 -0.11
N ALA A 68 -5.40 -0.08 -1.14
CA ALA A 68 -5.15 -0.42 -2.53
C ALA A 68 -3.66 -0.28 -2.88
N GLN A 69 -3.02 0.82 -2.48
CA GLN A 69 -1.57 1.05 -2.70
C GLN A 69 -0.73 -0.03 -2.04
N ARG A 70 -0.93 -0.26 -0.73
CA ARG A 70 -0.16 -1.25 0.02
C ARG A 70 -0.34 -2.67 -0.51
N SER A 71 -1.57 -3.02 -0.89
CA SER A 71 -1.88 -4.35 -1.46
C SER A 71 -1.30 -4.49 -2.86
N GLY A 72 -1.37 -3.43 -3.68
CA GLY A 72 -0.77 -3.37 -5.00
C GLY A 72 0.75 -3.55 -4.96
N GLU A 73 1.45 -2.75 -4.15
CA GLU A 73 2.89 -2.87 -3.92
C GLU A 73 3.30 -4.29 -3.52
N TYR A 74 2.56 -4.90 -2.59
CA TYR A 74 2.86 -6.25 -2.13
C TYR A 74 2.59 -7.32 -3.19
N ALA A 75 1.51 -7.18 -3.97
CA ALA A 75 1.17 -8.06 -5.06
C ALA A 75 1.98 -7.79 -6.34
N ASN A 76 2.91 -6.82 -6.30
CA ASN A 76 3.65 -6.33 -7.45
C ASN A 76 2.71 -5.87 -8.59
N PHE A 77 1.57 -5.32 -8.20
CA PHE A 77 0.53 -4.73 -9.03
C PHE A 77 0.59 -3.21 -8.85
N ASP A 78 1.32 -2.53 -9.73
CA ASP A 78 1.42 -1.08 -9.68
C ASP A 78 0.08 -0.43 -10.04
N LEU A 79 -0.43 0.47 -9.18
CA LEU A 79 -1.67 1.21 -9.45
C LEU A 79 -1.62 2.04 -10.74
N VAL A 80 -0.41 2.39 -11.17
CA VAL A 80 -0.10 2.82 -12.52
C VAL A 80 0.84 1.77 -13.07
N ASN A 81 0.30 0.82 -13.84
CA ASN A 81 1.13 -0.18 -14.55
C ASN A 81 2.24 0.60 -15.30
N GLU A 82 3.50 0.36 -14.96
CA GLU A 82 4.66 1.04 -15.59
C GLU A 82 4.60 0.95 -17.12
N GLU A 83 4.02 -0.14 -17.63
CA GLU A 83 3.72 -0.34 -19.05
C GLU A 83 2.77 0.73 -19.60
N ILE A 84 1.73 1.11 -18.86
CA ILE A 84 0.79 2.18 -19.24
C ILE A 84 1.53 3.53 -19.30
N GLN A 85 2.41 3.82 -18.34
CA GLN A 85 3.16 5.08 -18.37
C GLN A 85 4.15 5.12 -19.55
N ALA A 86 4.86 4.01 -19.81
CA ALA A 86 5.73 3.89 -20.97
C ALA A 86 4.99 4.08 -22.30
N LEU A 87 3.78 3.51 -22.42
CA LEU A 87 2.92 3.70 -23.60
C LEU A 87 2.45 5.15 -23.76
N LEU A 88 2.13 5.84 -22.65
CA LEU A 88 1.75 7.26 -22.70
C LEU A 88 2.92 8.15 -23.15
N ASP A 89 4.13 7.86 -22.67
CA ASP A 89 5.34 8.56 -23.07
C ASP A 89 5.65 8.32 -24.57
N GLU A 90 5.48 7.09 -25.06
CA GLU A 90 5.60 6.76 -26.47
C GLU A 90 4.57 7.52 -27.33
N ILE A 91 3.30 7.57 -26.90
CA ILE A 91 2.25 8.34 -27.58
C ILE A 91 2.60 9.83 -27.65
N ALA A 92 3.18 10.39 -26.58
CA ALA A 92 3.62 11.78 -26.57
C ALA A 92 4.74 12.02 -27.60
N GLN A 93 5.73 11.13 -27.67
CA GLN A 93 6.81 11.20 -28.66
C GLN A 93 6.25 11.10 -30.09
N LEU A 94 5.38 10.12 -30.37
CA LEU A 94 4.78 9.94 -31.70
C LEU A 94 3.95 11.16 -32.15
N ARG A 95 3.32 11.88 -31.21
CA ARG A 95 2.60 13.11 -31.52
C ARG A 95 3.54 14.24 -31.92
N GLN A 96 4.69 14.35 -31.25
CA GLN A 96 5.71 15.33 -31.60
C GLN A 96 6.30 15.02 -32.98
N ASP A 97 6.69 13.76 -33.23
CA ASP A 97 7.25 13.35 -34.51
C ASP A 97 6.27 13.63 -35.67
N ASN A 98 4.97 13.37 -35.47
CA ASN A 98 3.95 13.70 -36.48
C ASN A 98 3.82 15.20 -36.73
N LEU A 99 3.90 16.03 -35.68
CA LEU A 99 3.85 17.48 -35.81
C LEU A 99 5.05 17.99 -36.62
N ASP A 100 6.24 17.47 -36.35
CA ASP A 100 7.46 17.86 -37.05
C ASP A 100 7.43 17.42 -38.52
N LEU A 101 6.92 16.21 -38.80
CA LEU A 101 6.71 15.74 -40.18
C LEU A 101 5.69 16.59 -40.93
N GLN A 102 4.60 17.00 -40.27
CA GLN A 102 3.61 17.90 -40.89
C GLN A 102 4.19 19.26 -41.23
N GLN A 103 5.05 19.81 -40.36
CA GLN A 103 5.77 21.06 -40.63
C GLN A 103 6.72 20.91 -41.83
N GLN A 104 7.51 19.83 -41.87
CA GLN A 104 8.40 19.57 -43.01
C GLN A 104 7.64 19.44 -44.34
N VAL A 105 6.50 18.74 -44.33
CA VAL A 105 5.64 18.64 -45.53
C VAL A 105 5.12 20.01 -45.95
N PHE A 106 4.72 20.84 -45.00
CA PHE A 106 4.24 22.20 -45.28
C PHE A 106 5.34 23.09 -45.88
N ASP A 107 6.54 23.05 -45.32
CA ASP A 107 7.71 23.81 -45.82
C ASP A 107 8.08 23.39 -47.25
N LEU A 108 8.11 22.08 -47.53
CA LEU A 108 8.38 21.56 -48.87
C LEU A 108 7.31 21.99 -49.89
N GLN A 109 6.04 22.04 -49.48
CA GLN A 109 4.96 22.52 -50.33
C GLN A 109 5.11 24.01 -50.66
N LEU A 110 5.50 24.83 -49.67
CA LEU A 110 5.79 26.26 -49.86
C LEU A 110 6.94 26.48 -50.86
N ASP A 111 8.04 25.75 -50.72
CA ASP A 111 9.18 25.83 -51.63
C ASP A 111 8.80 25.43 -53.07
N SER A 112 7.97 24.40 -53.22
CA SER A 112 7.48 23.96 -54.54
C SER A 112 6.48 24.92 -55.19
N ALA A 113 5.86 25.80 -54.40
CA ALA A 113 4.86 26.77 -54.86
C ALA A 113 5.47 28.12 -55.28
N GLN A 114 6.78 28.36 -55.05
CA GLN A 114 7.43 29.55 -55.60
C GLN A 114 7.60 29.44 -57.12
N PRO A 115 7.09 30.39 -57.92
CA PRO A 115 7.24 30.34 -59.37
C PRO A 115 8.71 30.54 -59.74
N SER A 116 9.27 29.60 -60.50
CA SER A 116 10.54 29.79 -61.19
C SER A 116 10.42 31.02 -62.11
N THR A 117 11.02 32.14 -61.71
CA THR A 117 11.20 33.29 -62.60
C THR A 117 12.17 32.90 -63.72
N PRO A 118 11.75 32.85 -64.99
CA PRO A 118 12.66 32.63 -66.10
C PRO A 118 13.08 33.98 -66.67
N GLY A 119 14.36 34.30 -66.57
CA GLY A 119 14.97 35.43 -67.27
C GLY A 119 16.33 35.77 -66.63
N GLY A 120 17.46 35.24 -67.07
CA GLY A 120 17.86 35.06 -68.46
C GLY A 120 19.11 35.91 -68.66
N SER A 121 20.23 35.41 -68.16
CA SER A 121 21.55 35.95 -68.49
C SER A 121 21.82 35.62 -69.96
N ALA A 122 21.65 36.60 -70.86
CA ALA A 122 22.06 36.46 -72.24
C ALA A 122 22.45 37.80 -72.90
N ARG A 123 23.77 37.96 -73.06
CA ARG A 123 24.48 38.54 -74.23
C ARG A 123 24.45 40.07 -74.36
N SER A 124 25.55 40.75 -74.05
CA SER A 124 26.69 41.04 -74.96
C SER A 124 26.32 41.97 -76.11
N ASN A 125 26.95 43.15 -76.09
CA ASN A 125 27.31 44.06 -77.21
C ASN A 125 26.35 44.15 -78.40
N ILE A 126 25.81 45.35 -78.65
CA ILE A 126 25.77 45.97 -79.99
C ILE A 126 25.84 47.49 -79.84
N LEU A 127 26.76 48.07 -80.61
CA LEU A 127 27.05 49.49 -80.80
C LEU A 127 25.86 50.29 -81.36
N GLY A 128 25.84 51.58 -81.02
CA GLY A 128 25.63 52.65 -81.98
C GLY A 128 24.21 53.18 -82.11
N ARG A 129 23.94 54.32 -81.47
CA ARG A 129 23.77 55.64 -82.11
C ARG A 129 23.54 56.73 -81.07
#